data_AF-M3VAE2-F1
#
_entry.id   AF-M3VAE2-F1
#
_cell.length_a   1.000
_cell.length_b   1.000
_cell.length_c   1.000
_cell.angle_alpha   90.00
_cell.angle_beta   90.00
_cell.angle_gamma   90.00
#
_symmetry.space_group_name_H-M   'P 1'
#
loop_
_entity.id
_entity.type
_entity.pdbx_description
1 polymer ?
#
loop_
_entity_poly.entity_id
_entity_poly.type
_entity_poly.pdbx_seq_one_letter_code
_entity_poly.pdbx_strand_id
1 'polypeptide(L)'
;MGDVMKPGRGRPALVEAVIALSESDTWDEARGEWEPSGGEHAKGVGSYDNECVCGQKGLVYLFEIANPLTGAVLGPIGSECIHYFEDAAMDASVAALKAIWNLEQVVAAHIPLEMKHLSRLKIAALFEYGAIEQREYNFLLDMFNSRRAPSAKQRAWAVAILRAGPGSVRAFLTDTAAGNRPLVRVRTIPEAVTR
;
A
#
# COMPACT_ATOMS: atom_id res chain seq x y z
N MET A 1 30.53 10.48 -30.12
CA MET A 1 30.46 11.33 -28.91
C MET A 1 28.98 11.52 -28.62
N GLY A 2 28.35 10.67 -27.83
CA GLY A 2 28.45 10.71 -26.37
C GLY A 2 27.23 11.48 -25.88
N ASP A 3 26.04 10.89 -26.06
CA ASP A 3 24.80 11.53 -25.65
C ASP A 3 24.77 11.56 -24.12
N VAL A 4 24.73 12.77 -23.59
CA VAL A 4 24.78 13.05 -22.17
C VAL A 4 23.42 12.68 -21.59
N MET A 5 23.42 11.54 -20.90
CA MET A 5 22.35 11.06 -20.02
C MET A 5 21.75 12.25 -19.25
N LYS A 6 20.50 12.63 -19.58
CA LYS A 6 19.77 13.65 -18.82
C LYS A 6 19.58 13.15 -17.38
N PRO A 7 19.90 13.95 -16.35
CA PRO A 7 19.63 13.58 -14.97
C PRO A 7 18.11 13.68 -14.74
N GLY A 8 17.45 12.56 -14.45
CA GLY A 8 16.02 12.59 -14.07
C GLY A 8 15.18 11.33 -14.31
N ARG A 9 15.72 10.22 -14.84
CA ARG A 9 14.93 9.00 -15.13
C ARG A 9 15.53 7.78 -14.43
N GLY A 10 14.90 7.37 -13.31
CA GLY A 10 15.18 6.12 -12.61
C GLY A 10 16.59 5.98 -12.02
N ARG A 11 16.79 4.96 -11.17
CA ARG A 11 18.13 4.50 -10.78
C ARG A 11 18.64 3.54 -11.85
N PRO A 12 19.92 3.57 -12.29
CA PRO A 12 20.40 2.75 -13.40
C PRO A 12 20.06 1.25 -13.30
N ALA A 13 20.31 0.64 -12.14
CA ALA A 13 19.97 -0.77 -11.91
C ALA A 13 18.46 -1.08 -11.98
N LEU A 14 17.60 -0.13 -11.61
CA LEU A 14 16.15 -0.27 -11.79
C LEU A 14 15.80 -0.23 -13.27
N VAL A 15 16.35 0.74 -14.01
CA VAL A 15 16.09 0.93 -15.44
C VAL A 15 16.52 -0.32 -16.21
N GLU A 16 17.72 -0.83 -15.94
CA GLU A 16 18.24 -2.05 -16.56
C GLU A 16 17.35 -3.27 -16.28
N ALA A 17 16.95 -3.47 -15.03
CA ALA A 17 16.09 -4.60 -14.65
C ALA A 17 14.70 -4.53 -15.29
N VAL A 18 14.12 -3.33 -15.38
CA VAL A 18 12.82 -3.09 -16.02
C VAL A 18 12.90 -3.39 -17.52
N ILE A 19 13.88 -2.81 -18.23
CA ILE A 19 14.05 -3.02 -19.68
C ILE A 19 14.33 -4.50 -19.97
N ALA A 20 15.15 -5.18 -19.18
CA ALA A 20 15.48 -6.59 -19.39
C ALA A 20 14.29 -7.56 -19.25
N LEU A 21 13.20 -7.12 -18.60
CA LEU A 21 12.00 -7.91 -18.35
C LEU A 21 10.76 -7.35 -19.07
N SER A 22 10.96 -6.36 -19.93
CA SER A 22 9.94 -5.70 -20.74
C SER A 22 9.98 -6.14 -22.19
N GLU A 23 8.89 -5.91 -22.91
CA GLU A 23 8.87 -6.06 -24.38
C GLU A 23 9.63 -4.91 -25.05
N SER A 24 9.53 -3.70 -24.48
CA SER A 24 10.21 -2.50 -24.99
C SER A 24 11.67 -2.41 -24.55
N ASP A 25 12.52 -1.88 -25.41
CA ASP A 25 13.96 -1.66 -25.16
C ASP A 25 14.28 -0.24 -24.66
N THR A 26 13.26 0.62 -24.50
CA THR A 26 13.39 1.98 -23.97
C THR A 26 12.70 2.13 -22.62
N TRP A 27 13.29 2.90 -21.70
CA TRP A 27 12.70 3.15 -20.38
C TRP A 27 11.30 3.75 -20.42
N ASP A 28 11.10 4.74 -21.31
CA ASP A 28 9.85 5.51 -21.37
C ASP A 28 8.66 4.62 -21.76
N GLU A 29 8.88 3.63 -22.63
CA GLU A 29 7.87 2.66 -23.03
C GLU A 29 7.79 1.50 -22.02
N ALA A 30 8.94 0.92 -21.65
CA ALA A 30 9.03 -0.23 -20.77
C ALA A 30 8.33 0.00 -19.43
N ARG A 31 8.49 1.18 -18.82
CA ARG A 31 7.85 1.47 -17.53
C ARG A 31 6.32 1.46 -17.59
N GLY A 32 5.73 1.73 -18.76
CA GLY A 32 4.28 1.73 -18.96
C GLY A 32 3.69 0.32 -19.07
N GLU A 33 4.53 -0.70 -19.14
CA GLU A 33 4.12 -2.10 -19.23
C GLU A 33 3.87 -2.74 -17.84
N TRP A 34 4.20 -2.05 -16.76
CA TRP A 34 4.17 -2.62 -15.41
C TRP A 34 2.95 -2.16 -14.63
N GLU A 35 2.44 -3.02 -13.75
CA GLU A 35 1.33 -2.76 -12.85
C GLU A 35 1.60 -3.30 -11.43
N PRO A 36 0.90 -2.82 -10.40
CA PRO A 36 0.98 -3.43 -9.06
C PRO A 36 0.63 -4.92 -9.12
N SER A 37 1.46 -5.79 -8.53
CA SER A 37 1.14 -7.21 -8.47
C SER A 37 -0.09 -7.46 -7.59
N GLY A 38 -1.06 -8.26 -8.06
CA GLY A 38 -2.27 -8.58 -7.30
C GLY A 38 -2.01 -9.33 -5.97
N GLY A 39 -0.84 -9.96 -5.85
CA GLY A 39 -0.23 -10.31 -4.57
C GLY A 39 0.74 -9.20 -4.18
N GLU A 40 0.28 -8.22 -3.41
CA GLU A 40 1.20 -7.26 -2.80
C GLU A 40 1.92 -8.00 -1.66
N HIS A 41 3.03 -8.67 -1.98
CA HIS A 41 3.93 -9.18 -0.98
C HIS A 41 4.69 -8.00 -0.37
N ALA A 42 3.99 -7.17 0.42
CA ALA A 42 4.62 -6.24 1.33
C ALA A 42 5.31 -7.04 2.46
N LYS A 43 6.31 -7.84 2.11
CA LYS A 43 7.32 -8.33 3.04
C LYS A 43 8.36 -7.24 3.18
N GLY A 44 8.00 -6.25 3.99
CA GLY A 44 8.87 -5.17 4.40
C GLY A 44 8.90 -5.00 5.91
N VAL A 45 8.64 -6.05 6.71
CA VAL A 45 9.02 -5.97 8.13
C VAL A 45 10.54 -5.84 8.14
N GLY A 46 11.01 -4.64 8.49
CA GLY A 46 12.37 -4.16 8.27
C GLY A 46 13.45 -5.09 8.84
N SER A 47 13.90 -6.04 8.03
CA SER A 47 15.23 -6.59 8.19
C SER A 47 16.21 -5.62 7.53
N TYR A 48 17.34 -5.38 8.18
CA TYR A 48 18.48 -4.65 7.61
C TYR A 48 18.99 -5.30 6.29
N ASP A 49 18.55 -6.52 6.01
CA ASP A 49 18.89 -7.30 4.81
C ASP A 49 17.99 -7.00 3.59
N ASN A 50 16.93 -6.22 3.76
CA ASN A 50 16.02 -5.88 2.65
C ASN A 50 16.71 -4.88 1.69
N GLU A 51 16.91 -5.31 0.44
CA GLU A 51 17.58 -4.55 -0.63
C GLU A 51 16.66 -4.44 -1.84
N CYS A 52 16.33 -3.21 -2.26
CA CYS A 52 15.59 -2.98 -3.50
C CYS A 52 16.44 -3.36 -4.72
N VAL A 53 15.78 -3.74 -5.82
CA VAL A 53 16.39 -3.91 -7.17
C VAL A 53 17.38 -2.80 -7.54
N CYS A 54 17.17 -1.57 -7.07
CA CYS A 54 18.10 -0.46 -7.33
C CYS A 54 19.38 -0.44 -6.45
N GLY A 55 19.55 -1.42 -5.55
CA GLY A 55 20.63 -1.52 -4.57
C GLY A 55 20.39 -0.78 -3.25
N GLN A 56 19.24 -0.13 -3.06
CA GLN A 56 18.95 0.58 -1.80
C GLN A 56 18.58 -0.39 -0.68
N LYS A 57 19.33 -0.35 0.43
CA LYS A 57 19.15 -1.19 1.62
C LYS A 57 18.35 -0.50 2.73
N GLY A 58 17.92 -1.29 3.71
CA GLY A 58 17.26 -0.79 4.93
C GLY A 58 15.87 -0.23 4.65
N LEU A 59 15.19 -0.78 3.64
CA LEU A 59 13.87 -0.32 3.23
C LEU A 59 12.78 -0.93 4.09
N VAL A 60 11.86 -0.06 4.52
CA VAL A 60 10.65 -0.41 5.26
C VAL A 60 9.51 -0.80 4.31
N TYR A 61 9.54 -0.30 3.07
CA TYR A 61 8.49 -0.55 2.07
C TYR A 61 9.10 -1.24 0.87
N LEU A 62 8.64 -2.46 0.61
CA LEU A 62 9.00 -3.25 -0.55
C LEU A 62 7.75 -3.69 -1.28
N PHE A 63 7.79 -3.57 -2.61
CA PHE A 63 6.72 -3.86 -3.53
C PHE A 63 7.19 -4.90 -4.54
N GLU A 64 6.23 -5.66 -5.05
CA GLU A 64 6.37 -6.42 -6.29
C GLU A 64 5.48 -5.75 -7.34
N ILE A 65 5.96 -5.71 -8.57
CA ILE A 65 5.20 -5.26 -9.74
C ILE A 65 5.25 -6.36 -10.79
N ALA A 66 4.22 -6.44 -11.61
CA ALA A 66 4.11 -7.42 -12.68
C ALA A 66 4.08 -6.72 -14.04
N ASN A 67 4.65 -7.37 -15.05
CA ASN A 67 4.49 -6.99 -16.44
C ASN A 67 3.50 -7.97 -17.08
N PRO A 68 2.22 -7.61 -17.29
CA PRO A 68 1.24 -8.48 -17.93
C PRO A 68 1.56 -8.85 -19.38
N LEU A 69 2.42 -8.09 -20.07
CA LEU A 69 2.82 -8.39 -21.45
C LEU A 69 3.80 -9.58 -21.50
N THR A 70 4.80 -9.59 -20.61
CA THR A 70 5.83 -10.63 -20.55
C THR A 70 5.56 -11.73 -19.52
N GLY A 71 4.63 -11.50 -18.59
CA GLY A 71 4.40 -12.34 -17.42
C GLY A 71 5.48 -12.22 -16.34
N ALA A 72 6.42 -11.28 -16.48
CA ALA A 72 7.51 -11.08 -15.53
C ALA A 72 7.01 -10.45 -14.22
N VAL A 73 7.72 -10.75 -13.13
CA VAL A 73 7.53 -10.10 -11.83
C VAL A 73 8.86 -9.50 -11.41
N LEU A 74 8.85 -8.25 -10.96
CA LEU A 74 10.03 -7.54 -10.48
C LEU A 74 9.83 -7.12 -9.03
N GLY A 75 10.77 -7.52 -8.19
CA GLY A 75 10.79 -7.19 -6.79
C GLY A 75 12.07 -7.70 -6.11
N PRO A 76 12.38 -7.18 -4.92
CA PRO A 76 11.60 -6.17 -4.20
C PRO A 76 11.94 -4.73 -4.67
N ILE A 77 10.92 -3.88 -4.79
CA ILE A 77 11.07 -2.47 -5.22
C ILE A 77 10.76 -1.53 -4.06
N GLY A 78 11.61 -0.52 -3.82
CA GLY A 78 11.37 0.50 -2.80
C GLY A 78 10.32 1.53 -3.24
N SER A 79 9.65 2.20 -2.30
CA SER A 79 8.62 3.19 -2.64
C SER A 79 9.12 4.32 -3.54
N GLU A 80 10.36 4.80 -3.32
CA GLU A 80 10.98 5.82 -4.19
C GLU A 80 11.20 5.31 -5.61
N CYS A 81 11.46 4.00 -5.77
CA CYS A 81 11.62 3.40 -7.09
C CYS A 81 10.29 3.26 -7.82
N ILE A 82 9.20 2.98 -7.10
CA ILE A 82 7.85 2.95 -7.69
C ILE A 82 7.47 4.32 -8.27
N HIS A 83 7.84 5.42 -7.61
CA HIS A 83 7.55 6.77 -8.13
C HIS A 83 8.20 7.06 -9.50
N TYR A 84 9.26 6.34 -9.92
CA TYR A 84 9.83 6.51 -11.26
C TYR A 84 8.97 5.94 -12.39
N PHE A 85 7.99 5.09 -12.09
CA PHE A 85 7.04 4.60 -13.09
C PHE A 85 6.03 5.70 -13.48
N GLU A 86 5.85 6.72 -12.62
CA GLU A 86 4.87 7.81 -12.80
C GLU A 86 3.47 7.32 -13.17
N ASP A 87 3.11 6.14 -12.65
CA ASP A 87 1.79 5.56 -12.79
C ASP A 87 0.96 5.87 -11.54
N ALA A 88 -0.21 6.45 -11.74
CA ALA A 88 -1.06 6.88 -10.65
C ALA A 88 -1.62 5.71 -9.82
N ALA A 89 -1.81 4.53 -10.43
CA ALA A 89 -2.29 3.35 -9.72
C ALA A 89 -1.18 2.77 -8.82
N MET A 90 0.06 2.73 -9.31
CA MET A 90 1.22 2.36 -8.50
C MET A 90 1.42 3.30 -7.32
N ASP A 91 1.35 4.62 -7.54
CA ASP A 91 1.43 5.61 -6.46
C ASP A 91 0.32 5.43 -5.42
N ALA A 92 -0.90 5.11 -5.87
CA ALA A 92 -2.02 4.82 -5.00
C ALA A 92 -1.80 3.53 -4.16
N SER A 93 -1.25 2.47 -4.77
CA SER A 93 -0.87 1.24 -4.05
C SER A 93 0.21 1.52 -3.00
N VAL A 94 1.23 2.32 -3.33
CA VAL A 94 2.25 2.76 -2.35
C VAL A 94 1.62 3.49 -1.17
N ALA A 95 0.70 4.43 -1.45
CA ALA A 95 0.03 5.21 -0.41
C ALA A 95 -0.85 4.31 0.48
N ALA A 96 -1.57 3.35 -0.10
CA ALA A 96 -2.45 2.43 0.62
C ALA A 96 -1.66 1.48 1.53
N LEU A 97 -0.57 0.88 1.04
CA LEU A 97 0.30 0.02 1.85
C LEU A 97 0.98 0.79 2.99
N LYS A 98 1.49 2.01 2.72
CA LYS A 98 2.00 2.90 3.78
C LYS A 98 0.91 3.20 4.81
N ALA A 99 -0.34 3.36 4.40
CA ALA A 99 -1.45 3.63 5.32
C ALA A 99 -1.74 2.45 6.25
N ILE A 100 -1.74 1.21 5.74
CA ILE A 100 -1.88 -0.01 6.56
C ILE A 100 -0.70 -0.14 7.53
N TRP A 101 0.53 -0.04 7.04
CA TRP A 101 1.73 -0.15 7.87
C TRP A 101 1.74 0.87 9.01
N ASN A 102 1.37 2.13 8.73
CA ASN A 102 1.25 3.15 9.79
C ASN A 102 0.29 2.75 10.91
N LEU A 103 -0.79 2.01 10.59
CA LEU A 103 -1.72 1.50 11.59
C LEU A 103 -1.15 0.27 12.32
N GLU A 104 -0.41 -0.60 11.63
CA GLU A 104 0.32 -1.71 12.26
C GLU A 104 1.29 -1.20 13.33
N GLN A 105 2.01 -0.11 13.06
CA GLN A 105 2.91 0.51 14.04
C GLN A 105 2.17 1.00 15.30
N VAL A 106 0.94 1.50 15.17
CA VAL A 106 0.10 1.88 16.32
C VAL A 106 -0.23 0.63 17.17
N VAL A 107 -0.60 -0.47 16.52
CA VAL A 107 -0.93 -1.74 17.18
C VAL A 107 0.30 -2.37 17.84
N ALA A 108 1.44 -2.35 17.15
CA ALA A 108 2.73 -2.86 17.63
C ALA A 108 3.23 -2.08 18.86
N ALA A 109 3.00 -0.77 18.90
CA ALA A 109 3.26 0.07 20.07
C ALA A 109 2.26 -0.13 21.22
N HIS A 110 1.34 -1.09 21.11
CA HIS A 110 0.24 -1.36 22.05
C HIS A 110 -0.67 -0.16 22.31
N ILE A 111 -0.70 0.82 21.41
CA ILE A 111 -1.57 1.98 21.50
C ILE A 111 -2.99 1.55 21.07
N PRO A 112 -4.04 1.87 21.86
CA PRO A 112 -5.41 1.53 21.48
C PRO A 112 -5.81 2.23 20.17
N LEU A 113 -6.20 1.45 19.16
CA LEU A 113 -6.67 2.01 17.90
C LEU A 113 -7.97 2.80 18.08
N GLU A 114 -8.05 3.97 17.46
CA GLU A 114 -9.07 5.00 17.71
C GLU A 114 -9.24 5.85 16.46
N MET A 115 -10.36 6.58 16.36
CA MET A 115 -10.68 7.44 15.22
C MET A 115 -9.58 8.46 14.87
N LYS A 116 -8.83 8.96 15.87
CA LYS A 116 -7.72 9.92 15.67
C LYS A 116 -6.56 9.35 14.85
N HIS A 117 -6.43 8.03 14.77
CA HIS A 117 -5.38 7.37 13.98
C HIS A 117 -5.79 7.21 12.51
N LEU A 118 -7.08 7.37 12.21
CA LEU A 118 -7.63 7.18 10.87
C LEU A 118 -7.54 8.46 10.04
N SER A 119 -7.54 8.27 8.73
CA SER A 119 -7.71 9.29 7.69
C SER A 119 -8.56 8.68 6.58
N ARG A 120 -9.04 9.48 5.62
CA ARG A 120 -9.75 8.96 4.45
C ARG A 120 -8.96 7.86 3.74
N LEU A 121 -7.66 8.09 3.52
CA LEU A 121 -6.75 7.11 2.91
C LEU A 121 -6.65 5.81 3.72
N LYS A 122 -6.51 5.91 5.05
CA LYS A 122 -6.44 4.72 5.91
C LYS A 122 -7.76 3.93 5.93
N ILE A 123 -8.89 4.62 5.96
CA ILE A 123 -10.22 3.99 5.91
C ILE A 123 -10.42 3.29 4.57
N ALA A 124 -10.02 3.94 3.47
CA ALA A 124 -10.02 3.35 2.14
C ALA A 124 -9.13 2.10 2.05
N ALA A 125 -7.87 2.18 2.48
CA ALA A 125 -6.96 1.05 2.47
C ALA A 125 -7.51 -0.13 3.30
N LEU A 126 -8.02 0.12 4.51
CA LEU A 126 -8.63 -0.92 5.34
C LEU A 126 -9.79 -1.63 4.62
N PHE A 127 -10.58 -0.90 3.84
CA PHE A 127 -11.67 -1.49 3.06
C PHE A 127 -11.15 -2.30 1.86
N GLU A 128 -10.21 -1.73 1.10
CA GLU A 128 -9.59 -2.35 -0.08
C GLU A 128 -8.89 -3.67 0.26
N TYR A 129 -8.18 -3.75 1.41
CA TYR A 129 -7.45 -4.94 1.85
C TYR A 129 -8.28 -5.94 2.67
N GLY A 130 -9.59 -5.73 2.83
CA GLY A 130 -10.42 -6.72 3.49
C GLY A 130 -10.60 -6.57 5.00
N ALA A 131 -10.05 -5.52 5.62
CA ALA A 131 -10.06 -5.33 7.08
C ALA A 131 -11.42 -4.86 7.62
N ILE A 132 -12.21 -4.17 6.80
CA ILE A 132 -13.57 -3.70 7.14
C ILE A 132 -14.53 -3.94 5.97
N GLU A 133 -15.81 -4.14 6.23
CA GLU A 133 -16.84 -4.27 5.18
C GLU A 133 -17.42 -2.92 4.71
N GLN A 134 -18.25 -2.93 3.66
CA GLN A 134 -18.82 -1.69 3.07
C GLN A 134 -19.58 -0.85 4.10
N ARG A 135 -20.34 -1.51 4.98
CA ARG A 135 -21.11 -0.83 6.03
C ARG A 135 -20.20 -0.11 7.02
N GLU A 136 -19.11 -0.75 7.40
CA GLU A 136 -18.11 -0.20 8.32
C GLU A 136 -17.30 0.91 7.66
N TYR A 137 -16.92 0.75 6.39
CA TYR A 137 -16.28 1.78 5.59
C TYR A 137 -17.13 3.06 5.55
N ASN A 138 -18.41 2.96 5.15
CA ASN A 138 -19.31 4.10 5.09
C ASN A 138 -19.44 4.78 6.46
N PHE A 139 -19.61 3.99 7.51
CA PHE A 139 -19.74 4.51 8.88
C PHE A 139 -18.48 5.23 9.37
N LEU A 140 -17.30 4.63 9.18
CA LEU A 140 -16.03 5.23 9.61
C LEU A 140 -15.73 6.50 8.82
N LEU A 141 -16.05 6.52 7.52
CA LEU A 141 -15.90 7.69 6.67
C LEU A 141 -16.83 8.82 7.10
N ASP A 142 -18.11 8.53 7.33
CA ASP A 142 -19.08 9.51 7.86
C ASP A 142 -18.65 10.08 9.20
N MET A 143 -18.17 9.21 10.10
CA MET A 143 -17.66 9.63 11.39
C MET A 143 -16.41 10.51 11.27
N PHE A 144 -15.50 10.21 10.35
CA PHE A 144 -14.31 11.02 10.10
C PHE A 144 -14.67 12.40 9.50
N ASN A 145 -15.68 12.44 8.64
CA ASN A 145 -16.14 13.68 7.99
C ASN A 145 -17.00 14.56 8.91
N SER A 146 -17.67 13.96 9.90
CA SER A 146 -18.59 14.65 10.80
C SER A 146 -17.88 15.68 11.68
N ARG A 147 -18.43 16.89 11.73
CA ARG A 147 -18.04 17.93 12.71
C ARG A 147 -18.74 17.77 14.07
N ARG A 148 -19.71 16.86 14.19
CA ARG A 148 -20.49 16.62 15.40
C ARG A 148 -19.84 15.54 16.25
N ALA A 149 -19.91 15.72 17.58
CA ALA A 149 -19.49 14.69 18.51
C ALA A 149 -20.32 13.39 18.31
N PRO A 150 -19.67 12.22 18.21
CA PRO A 150 -20.37 10.96 18.04
C PRO A 150 -21.17 10.62 19.30
N SER A 151 -22.37 10.06 19.13
CA SER A 151 -23.18 9.52 20.23
C SER A 151 -22.50 8.33 20.94
N ALA A 152 -22.97 7.97 22.12
CA ALA A 152 -22.46 6.81 22.87
C ALA A 152 -22.53 5.51 22.04
N LYS A 153 -23.63 5.30 21.31
CA LYS A 153 -23.82 4.13 20.43
C LYS A 153 -22.82 4.13 19.27
N GLN A 154 -22.58 5.28 18.64
CA GLN A 154 -21.58 5.40 17.57
C GLN A 154 -20.16 5.17 18.11
N ARG A 155 -19.82 5.69 19.29
CA ARG A 155 -18.52 5.41 19.92
C ARG A 155 -18.34 3.92 20.21
N ALA A 156 -19.36 3.26 20.77
CA ALA A 156 -19.33 1.83 21.03
C ALA A 156 -19.13 1.01 19.74
N TRP A 157 -19.83 1.38 18.66
CA TRP A 157 -19.68 0.68 17.38
C TRP A 157 -18.31 0.91 16.73
N ALA A 158 -17.79 2.14 16.75
CA ALA A 158 -16.43 2.42 16.29
C ALA A 158 -15.38 1.62 17.07
N VAL A 159 -15.54 1.49 18.39
CA VAL A 159 -14.67 0.64 19.23
C VAL A 159 -14.78 -0.83 18.82
N ALA A 160 -15.98 -1.32 18.51
CA ALA A 160 -16.17 -2.69 18.07
C ALA A 160 -15.40 -2.99 16.77
N ILE A 161 -15.60 -2.15 15.75
CA ILE A 161 -14.92 -2.27 14.44
C ILE A 161 -13.39 -2.19 14.62
N LEU A 162 -12.91 -1.21 15.38
CA LEU A 162 -11.48 -0.94 15.47
C LEU A 162 -10.72 -1.92 16.36
N ARG A 163 -11.35 -2.45 17.43
CA ARG A 163 -10.61 -3.14 18.50
C ARG A 163 -11.23 -4.44 19.02
N ALA A 164 -12.52 -4.70 18.80
CA ALA A 164 -13.20 -5.77 19.52
C ALA A 164 -13.41 -7.02 18.65
N GLY A 165 -12.81 -8.13 19.07
CA GLY A 165 -13.04 -9.45 18.50
C GLY A 165 -12.16 -9.80 17.29
N PRO A 166 -12.27 -11.05 16.80
CA PRO A 166 -11.39 -11.60 15.76
C PRO A 166 -11.54 -10.92 14.38
N GLY A 167 -12.68 -10.29 14.11
CA GLY A 167 -12.93 -9.56 12.86
C GLY A 167 -12.55 -8.08 12.91
N SER A 168 -11.97 -7.60 14.01
CA SER A 168 -11.65 -6.18 14.16
C SER A 168 -10.42 -5.75 13.35
N VAL A 169 -10.31 -4.46 13.07
CA VAL A 169 -9.14 -3.87 12.41
C VAL A 169 -7.85 -4.19 13.18
N ARG A 170 -7.87 -4.13 14.52
CA ARG A 170 -6.71 -4.51 15.33
C ARG A 170 -6.27 -5.96 15.09
N ALA A 171 -7.21 -6.90 15.00
CA ALA A 171 -6.89 -8.31 14.73
C ALA A 171 -6.27 -8.47 13.35
N PHE A 172 -6.90 -7.87 12.32
CA PHE A 172 -6.37 -7.82 10.96
C PHE A 172 -4.92 -7.31 10.92
N LEU A 173 -4.65 -6.14 11.52
CA LEU A 173 -3.32 -5.52 11.52
C LEU A 173 -2.29 -6.32 12.32
N THR A 174 -2.71 -7.04 13.36
CA THR A 174 -1.82 -7.92 14.13
C THR A 174 -1.39 -9.11 13.27
N ASP A 175 -2.32 -9.72 12.53
CA ASP A 175 -2.04 -10.87 11.68
C ASP A 175 -1.17 -10.49 10.47
N THR A 176 -1.41 -9.33 9.85
CA THR A 176 -0.61 -8.86 8.72
C THR A 176 0.80 -8.47 9.16
N ALA A 177 0.94 -7.76 10.29
CA ALA A 177 2.26 -7.40 10.84
C ALA A 177 3.09 -8.63 11.26
N ALA A 178 2.44 -9.69 11.73
CA ALA A 178 3.08 -10.97 12.05
C ALA A 178 3.42 -11.82 10.80
N GLY A 179 2.98 -11.40 9.61
CA GLY A 179 3.13 -12.18 8.38
C GLY A 179 2.21 -13.40 8.28
N ASN A 180 1.23 -13.52 9.19
CA ASN A 180 0.24 -14.61 9.20
C ASN A 180 -0.84 -14.41 8.14
N ARG A 181 -1.00 -13.17 7.65
CA ARG A 181 -1.95 -12.81 6.60
C ARG A 181 -1.27 -11.95 5.53
N PRO A 182 -1.28 -12.36 4.25
CA PRO A 182 -0.78 -11.51 3.18
C PRO A 182 -1.74 -10.31 2.94
N LEU A 183 -1.17 -9.17 2.56
CA LEU A 183 -1.95 -8.02 2.11
C LEU A 183 -2.29 -8.23 0.63
N VAL A 184 -3.54 -8.58 0.38
CA VAL A 184 -4.08 -8.73 -0.97
C VAL A 184 -5.25 -7.78 -1.09
N ARG A 185 -5.25 -6.95 -2.14
CA ARG A 185 -6.36 -6.06 -2.42
C ARG A 185 -7.56 -6.93 -2.86
N VAL A 186 -8.64 -6.89 -2.08
CA VAL A 186 -9.83 -7.73 -2.28
C VAL A 186 -11.08 -6.92 -2.64
N ARG A 187 -11.00 -5.58 -2.56
CA ARG A 187 -12.10 -4.67 -2.92
C ARG A 187 -11.58 -3.44 -3.66
N THR A 188 -12.45 -2.85 -4.46
CA THR A 188 -12.27 -1.53 -5.08
C THR A 188 -13.17 -0.52 -4.39
N ILE A 189 -12.70 0.72 -4.25
CA ILE A 189 -13.53 1.80 -3.72
C ILE A 189 -14.62 2.11 -4.75
N PRO A 190 -15.91 2.12 -4.37
CA PRO A 190 -16.98 2.49 -5.28
C PRO A 190 -16.82 3.95 -5.74
N GLU A 191 -16.88 4.19 -7.06
CA GLU A 191 -16.76 5.54 -7.66
C GLU A 191 -17.74 6.57 -7.07
N ALA A 192 -18.88 6.11 -6.54
CA ALA A 192 -19.95 6.93 -5.98
C ALA A 192 -19.60 7.69 -4.68
N VAL A 193 -18.40 7.50 -4.10
CA VAL A 193 -17.99 8.13 -2.82
C VAL A 193 -16.94 9.24 -3.02
N THR A 194 -16.62 9.61 -4.26
CA THR A 194 -15.61 10.65 -4.59
C THR A 194 -16.12 12.10 -4.56
N ARG A 195 -17.30 12.37 -3.97
CA ARG A 195 -17.88 13.72 -3.87
C ARG A 195 -17.82 14.31 -2.46
#